data_AF-A0A431RIF7-F1
#
_entry.id   AF-A0A431RIF7-F1
#
_cell.length_a   1.000
_cell.length_b   1.000
_cell.length_c   1.000
_cell.angle_alpha   90.00
_cell.angle_beta   90.00
_cell.angle_gamma   90.00
#
_symmetry.space_group_name_H-M   'P 1'
#
loop_
_entity.id
_entity.type
_entity.pdbx_description
1 polymer ?
#
loop_
_entity_poly.entity_id
_entity_poly.type
_entity_poly.pdbx_seq_one_letter_code
_entity_poly.pdbx_strand_id
1 'polypeptide(L)'
;MELESSLDPLGDQSYFFSSVRSTVKLSEKLASTVVGASPSAGRIWTGPSRTWDEFTTGLNLVLRRAADYMDDTSRSETPIPIVASPLTSLANVERAYDVAIIVPEQIHHGESDAAKDESRWLQQFGDTARFEVTAAAGGPNFEADVYWGDTKIGRLSYEFHQGPRGDVRAKITIVKEQGSKDVEGEVSKKQKAEILKICRDADNITVYFDTGHTFSRGHIYETRFRDARFEDWEWVPMWPDKTEYWQEKPLDGKRFAVENTGNESDKSLFGLIARHWPNLKSRGQQTGWLVCDDGAGESADFIHIDDKVKPSLLTLIHAKGSGSGKDGRDISVSDYEVVVGQAVKNLRHVDRGLLLAKLKANGSGVLKDAVWHNGKRLKNRDSFLAMLAKLGSNLETKVVVLQPRVRETVLENVREKMNKDDKTSAAVRRVRQLDALLLAARANCFSLGAKFAVIADADRKRGSTPPAGRKRR
;
A
#
# COMPACT_ATOMS: atom_id res chain seq x y z
N MET A 1 -16.44 24.48 -13.33
CA MET A 1 -16.40 23.18 -12.65
C MET A 1 -15.61 23.41 -11.39
N GLU A 2 -16.27 23.38 -10.24
CA GLU A 2 -15.63 23.67 -8.95
C GLU A 2 -14.74 22.49 -8.57
N LEU A 3 -13.46 22.75 -8.27
CA LEU A 3 -12.48 21.73 -7.91
C LEU A 3 -13.01 20.80 -6.80
N GLU A 4 -13.74 21.37 -5.84
CA GLU A 4 -14.35 20.65 -4.72
C GLU A 4 -15.32 19.55 -5.16
N SER A 5 -16.05 19.77 -6.27
CA SER A 5 -17.02 18.81 -6.82
C SER A 5 -16.36 17.63 -7.56
N SER A 6 -15.06 17.71 -7.84
CA SER A 6 -14.29 16.66 -8.52
C SER A 6 -13.44 15.81 -7.58
N LEU A 7 -13.36 16.17 -6.29
CA LEU A 7 -12.55 15.44 -5.31
C LEU A 7 -13.33 14.25 -4.73
N ASP A 8 -12.69 13.08 -4.68
CA ASP A 8 -13.19 11.92 -3.95
C ASP A 8 -12.93 12.13 -2.45
N PRO A 9 -13.98 12.29 -1.63
CA PRO A 9 -13.76 12.61 -0.23
C PRO A 9 -13.21 11.47 0.63
N LEU A 10 -13.13 10.25 0.10
CA LEU A 10 -12.49 9.10 0.74
C LEU A 10 -11.11 8.82 0.14
N GLY A 11 -10.97 8.92 -1.18
CA GLY A 11 -9.70 8.71 -1.89
C GLY A 11 -8.71 9.87 -1.71
N ASP A 12 -9.21 11.10 -1.61
CA ASP A 12 -8.35 12.30 -1.70
C ASP A 12 -7.96 12.91 -0.36
N GLN A 13 -8.43 12.34 0.75
CA GLN A 13 -8.12 12.80 2.11
C GLN A 13 -6.63 12.67 2.48
N SER A 14 -5.86 11.89 1.72
CA SER A 14 -4.40 11.78 1.84
C SER A 14 -3.62 12.63 0.85
N TYR A 15 -4.27 13.19 -0.19
CA TYR A 15 -3.62 14.15 -1.08
C TYR A 15 -3.56 15.51 -0.43
N PHE A 16 -2.54 16.29 -0.76
CA PHE A 16 -2.39 17.66 -0.31
C PHE A 16 -2.32 18.60 -1.51
N PHE A 17 -2.68 19.85 -1.25
CA PHE A 17 -2.66 20.90 -2.25
C PHE A 17 -1.22 21.36 -2.55
N SER A 18 -0.63 20.83 -3.63
CA SER A 18 0.76 21.13 -4.03
C SER A 18 0.87 22.26 -5.06
N SER A 19 -0.12 22.39 -5.94
CA SER A 19 -0.19 23.44 -6.94
C SER A 19 -1.62 23.66 -7.43
N VAL A 20 -1.88 24.89 -7.88
CA VAL A 20 -3.15 25.30 -8.46
C VAL A 20 -2.94 26.20 -9.64
N ARG A 21 -3.87 26.14 -10.57
CA ARG A 21 -4.02 27.12 -11.64
C ARG A 21 -5.44 27.65 -11.58
N SER A 22 -5.59 28.95 -11.39
CA SER A 22 -6.89 29.61 -11.32
C SER A 22 -6.95 30.77 -12.29
N THR A 23 -8.15 31.08 -12.75
CA THR A 23 -8.43 32.26 -13.55
C THR A 23 -9.00 33.32 -12.63
N VAL A 24 -8.21 34.36 -12.36
CA VAL A 24 -8.52 35.39 -11.36
C VAL A 24 -8.72 36.73 -12.04
N LYS A 25 -9.74 37.48 -11.61
CA LYS A 25 -9.92 38.88 -11.98
C LYS A 25 -9.08 39.74 -11.04
N LEU A 26 -7.92 40.21 -11.51
CA LEU A 26 -6.93 40.93 -10.70
C LEU A 26 -7.26 42.43 -10.52
N SER A 27 -8.08 43.01 -11.39
CA SER A 27 -8.66 44.34 -11.23
C SER A 27 -9.94 44.48 -12.06
N GLU A 28 -10.76 45.49 -11.80
CA GLU A 28 -11.95 45.77 -12.64
C GLU A 28 -11.60 46.14 -14.09
N LYS A 29 -10.39 46.66 -14.31
CA LYS A 29 -9.90 47.16 -15.60
C LYS A 29 -9.10 46.12 -16.39
N LEU A 30 -8.71 44.99 -15.78
CA LEU A 30 -7.95 43.92 -16.44
C LEU A 30 -8.85 42.72 -16.72
N ALA A 31 -8.62 42.09 -17.88
CA ALA A 31 -9.23 40.81 -18.20
C ALA A 31 -8.77 39.73 -17.20
N SER A 32 -9.60 38.70 -17.04
CA SER A 32 -9.31 37.55 -16.19
C SER A 32 -7.94 36.96 -16.56
N THR A 33 -7.03 36.92 -15.59
CA THR A 33 -5.66 36.44 -15.79
C THR A 33 -5.52 35.06 -15.20
N VAL A 34 -4.80 34.19 -15.91
CA VAL A 34 -4.47 32.87 -15.38
C VAL A 34 -3.27 33.00 -14.46
N VAL A 35 -3.48 32.69 -13.18
CA VAL A 35 -2.46 32.67 -12.14
C VAL A 35 -2.28 31.24 -11.67
N GLY A 36 -1.04 30.77 -11.72
CA GLY A 36 -0.65 29.53 -11.09
C GLY A 36 0.18 29.75 -9.85
N ALA A 37 -0.02 28.92 -8.84
CA ALA A 37 0.76 28.92 -7.61
C ALA A 37 1.13 27.49 -7.23
N SER A 38 2.37 27.30 -6.80
CA SER A 38 2.84 26.08 -6.16
C SER A 38 3.41 26.46 -4.79
N PRO A 39 2.57 26.36 -3.74
CA PRO A 39 2.99 26.65 -2.38
C PRO A 39 4.20 25.81 -1.95
N SER A 40 4.23 24.53 -2.33
CA SER A 40 5.33 23.60 -1.99
C SER A 40 6.67 23.99 -2.61
N ALA A 41 6.66 24.65 -3.78
CA ALA A 41 7.86 25.14 -4.44
C ALA A 41 8.11 26.64 -4.20
N GLY A 42 7.28 27.31 -3.39
CA GLY A 42 7.34 28.76 -3.18
C GLY A 42 7.22 29.57 -4.48
N ARG A 43 6.48 29.05 -5.48
CA ARG A 43 6.46 29.59 -6.84
C ARG A 43 5.09 30.14 -7.20
N ILE A 44 5.07 31.31 -7.82
CA ILE A 44 3.88 31.87 -8.48
C ILE A 44 4.26 32.14 -9.94
N TRP A 45 3.33 31.88 -10.86
CA TRP A 45 3.51 32.22 -12.27
C TRP A 45 2.23 32.79 -12.85
N THR A 46 2.39 33.71 -13.79
CA THR A 46 1.31 34.29 -14.57
C THR A 46 1.41 33.82 -16.01
N GLY A 47 0.37 34.07 -16.81
CA GLY A 47 0.45 33.91 -18.26
C GLY A 47 1.58 34.75 -18.88
N PRO A 48 1.89 34.53 -20.17
CA PRO A 48 2.94 35.28 -20.87
C PRO A 48 2.65 36.79 -20.86
N SER A 49 3.66 37.59 -20.53
CA SER A 49 3.61 39.05 -20.59
C SER A 49 4.37 39.54 -21.84
N ARG A 50 3.84 40.56 -22.52
CA ARG A 50 4.44 41.12 -23.75
C ARG A 50 5.47 42.20 -23.45
N THR A 51 5.38 42.84 -22.30
CA THR A 51 6.33 43.87 -21.85
C THR A 51 6.71 43.67 -20.38
N TRP A 52 7.82 44.28 -19.97
CA TRP A 52 8.26 44.29 -18.57
C TRP A 52 7.27 45.04 -17.66
N ASP A 53 6.67 46.12 -18.15
CA ASP A 53 5.67 46.89 -17.40
C ASP A 53 4.38 46.08 -17.17
N GLU A 54 3.96 45.29 -18.17
CA GLU A 54 2.83 44.38 -18.03
C GLU A 54 3.13 43.29 -16.98
N PHE A 55 4.33 42.71 -17.03
CA PHE A 55 4.77 41.71 -16.06
C PHE A 55 4.78 42.26 -14.62
N THR A 56 5.44 43.39 -14.40
CA THR A 56 5.57 44.00 -13.07
C THR A 56 4.22 44.48 -12.52
N THR A 57 3.36 45.04 -13.37
CA THR A 57 2.00 45.44 -12.98
C THR A 57 1.16 44.21 -12.58
N GLY A 58 1.19 43.14 -13.38
CA GLY A 58 0.48 41.90 -13.10
C GLY A 58 0.96 41.25 -11.79
N LEU A 59 2.27 41.14 -11.60
CA LEU A 59 2.85 40.54 -10.39
C LEU A 59 2.52 41.35 -9.13
N ASN A 60 2.60 42.68 -9.18
CA ASN A 60 2.23 43.54 -8.06
C ASN A 60 0.75 43.39 -7.66
N LEU A 61 -0.15 43.24 -8.63
CA LEU A 61 -1.56 42.98 -8.35
C LEU A 61 -1.77 41.62 -7.67
N VAL A 62 -1.07 40.58 -8.14
CA VAL A 62 -1.13 39.24 -7.51
C VAL A 62 -0.61 39.30 -6.08
N LEU A 63 0.53 39.96 -5.84
CA LEU A 63 1.13 40.07 -4.50
C LEU A 63 0.26 40.92 -3.55
N ARG A 64 -0.32 42.03 -4.02
CA ARG A 64 -1.27 42.82 -3.21
C ARG A 64 -2.50 42.01 -2.83
N ARG A 65 -3.10 41.32 -3.80
CA ARG A 65 -4.25 40.44 -3.55
C ARG A 65 -3.90 39.35 -2.53
N ALA A 66 -2.70 38.76 -2.62
CA ALA A 66 -2.24 37.78 -1.65
C ALA A 66 -2.05 38.38 -0.25
N ALA A 67 -1.49 39.59 -0.14
CA ALA A 67 -1.36 40.30 1.12
C ALA A 67 -2.72 40.64 1.74
N ASP A 68 -3.66 41.17 0.95
CA ASP A 68 -5.02 41.47 1.40
C ASP A 68 -5.73 40.21 1.95
N TYR A 69 -5.52 39.06 1.30
CA TYR A 69 -6.04 37.78 1.79
C TYR A 69 -5.28 37.23 3.00
N MET A 70 -4.02 37.58 3.22
CA MET A 70 -3.28 37.17 4.42
C MET A 70 -3.75 37.92 5.67
N ASP A 71 -4.17 39.17 5.51
CA ASP A 71 -4.66 40.02 6.60
C ASP A 71 -6.17 39.81 6.90
N ASP A 72 -6.86 39.03 6.07
CA ASP A 72 -8.27 38.68 6.25
C ASP A 72 -8.45 37.65 7.39
N THR A 73 -8.87 38.13 8.56
CA THR A 73 -9.18 37.30 9.74
C THR A 73 -10.33 36.29 9.54
N SER A 74 -11.14 36.44 8.49
CA SER A 74 -12.21 35.50 8.15
C SER A 74 -11.75 34.36 7.22
N ARG A 75 -10.48 34.37 6.81
CA ARG A 75 -9.91 33.37 5.91
C ARG A 75 -9.89 31.98 6.56
N SER A 76 -10.43 30.99 5.85
CA SER A 76 -10.25 29.58 6.21
C SER A 76 -8.77 29.19 6.12
N GLU A 77 -8.20 28.66 7.20
CA GLU A 77 -6.87 28.03 7.18
C GLU A 77 -6.84 26.73 6.37
N THR A 78 -8.01 26.15 6.09
CA THR A 78 -8.17 24.95 5.24
C THR A 78 -9.03 25.27 4.02
N PRO A 79 -8.45 25.81 2.95
CA PRO A 79 -9.20 26.30 1.79
C PRO A 79 -9.89 25.20 0.99
N ILE A 80 -9.45 23.93 1.11
CA ILE A 80 -10.13 22.77 0.54
C ILE A 80 -10.29 21.74 1.67
N PRO A 81 -11.47 21.64 2.31
CA PRO A 81 -11.63 20.82 3.53
C PRO A 81 -11.58 19.30 3.27
N ILE A 82 -11.60 18.89 2.00
CA ILE A 82 -11.56 17.48 1.57
C ILE A 82 -10.13 16.91 1.58
N VAL A 83 -9.10 17.74 1.35
CA VAL A 83 -7.70 17.30 1.21
C VAL A 83 -6.93 17.43 2.53
N ALA A 84 -5.82 16.72 2.65
CA ALA A 84 -4.89 16.86 3.74
C ALA A 84 -4.28 18.27 3.77
N SER A 85 -4.10 18.82 4.96
CA SER A 85 -3.45 20.13 5.17
C SER A 85 -2.04 19.92 5.72
N PRO A 86 -1.01 20.54 5.13
CA PRO A 86 0.33 20.50 5.69
C PRO A 86 0.34 21.22 7.04
N LEU A 87 0.93 20.58 8.05
CA LEU A 87 1.11 21.20 9.36
C LEU A 87 2.35 22.08 9.37
N THR A 88 2.23 23.22 10.04
CA THR A 88 3.34 24.15 10.29
C THR A 88 3.99 23.93 11.66
N SER A 89 3.54 22.90 12.41
CA SER A 89 3.97 22.58 13.76
C SER A 89 4.09 21.07 13.99
N LEU A 90 5.07 20.69 14.80
CA LEU A 90 5.24 19.32 15.30
C LEU A 90 4.47 19.05 16.61
N ALA A 91 3.76 20.04 17.13
CA ALA A 91 2.93 19.89 18.33
C ALA A 91 1.92 18.75 18.12
N ASN A 92 1.87 17.81 19.08
CA ASN A 92 1.00 16.62 19.06
C ASN A 92 1.35 15.57 17.98
N VAL A 93 2.49 15.67 17.31
CA VAL A 93 3.01 14.60 16.45
C VAL A 93 3.87 13.69 17.29
N GLU A 94 3.36 12.49 17.62
CA GLU A 94 4.04 11.59 18.53
C GLU A 94 3.92 10.13 18.10
N ARG A 95 4.91 9.34 18.51
CA ARG A 95 4.90 7.88 18.43
C ARG A 95 4.67 7.39 17.01
N ALA A 96 5.70 7.52 16.18
CA ALA A 96 5.76 6.80 14.92
C ALA A 96 5.57 5.30 15.19
N TYR A 97 4.68 4.65 14.46
CA TYR A 97 4.42 3.22 14.64
C TYR A 97 4.72 2.40 13.40
N ASP A 98 4.87 3.04 12.25
CA ASP A 98 5.04 2.35 10.97
C ASP A 98 5.73 3.24 9.94
N VAL A 99 6.42 2.61 9.00
CA VAL A 99 7.06 3.26 7.85
C VAL A 99 6.78 2.45 6.60
N ALA A 100 6.29 3.14 5.57
CA ALA A 100 6.21 2.62 4.21
C ALA A 100 7.29 3.28 3.33
N ILE A 101 7.70 2.57 2.29
CA ILE A 101 8.68 3.05 1.32
C ILE A 101 8.06 3.13 -0.06
N ILE A 102 8.27 4.26 -0.73
CA ILE A 102 8.02 4.45 -2.14
C ILE A 102 9.38 4.32 -2.82
N VAL A 103 9.59 3.23 -3.53
CA VAL A 103 10.80 3.08 -4.34
C VAL A 103 10.63 3.94 -5.59
N PRO A 104 11.52 4.93 -5.86
CA PRO A 104 11.43 5.76 -7.05
C PRO A 104 11.40 4.90 -8.32
N GLU A 105 10.40 5.11 -9.19
CA GLU A 105 10.36 4.49 -10.53
C GLU A 105 11.38 5.13 -11.51
N GLN A 106 12.46 5.75 -11.02
CA GLN A 106 13.33 6.56 -11.87
C GLN A 106 14.14 5.73 -12.89
N ILE A 107 13.86 6.08 -14.15
CA ILE A 107 14.63 6.01 -15.42
C ILE A 107 14.51 4.73 -16.27
N HIS A 108 13.40 4.63 -17.00
CA HIS A 108 13.27 3.73 -18.16
C HIS A 108 13.27 4.51 -19.49
N HIS A 109 14.47 4.79 -19.99
CA HIS A 109 14.70 5.12 -21.41
C HIS A 109 15.96 4.40 -21.95
N GLY A 110 16.17 3.14 -21.55
CA GLY A 110 17.29 2.34 -22.04
C GLY A 110 16.90 0.88 -22.26
N GLU A 111 16.83 0.45 -23.52
CA GLU A 111 16.62 -0.93 -23.96
C GLU A 111 17.89 -1.79 -23.77
N SER A 112 18.48 -1.82 -22.57
CA SER A 112 19.61 -2.72 -22.29
C SER A 112 19.26 -3.73 -21.20
N ASP A 113 19.70 -4.98 -21.38
CA ASP A 113 19.43 -6.06 -20.42
C ASP A 113 20.09 -5.82 -19.05
N ALA A 114 21.16 -5.00 -18.98
CA ALA A 114 21.81 -4.61 -17.73
C ALA A 114 20.94 -3.66 -16.88
N ALA A 115 20.12 -2.79 -17.51
CA ALA A 115 19.19 -1.92 -16.79
C ALA A 115 18.01 -2.70 -16.19
N LYS A 116 17.67 -3.86 -16.75
CA LYS A 116 16.61 -4.75 -16.23
C LYS A 116 17.02 -5.42 -14.91
N ASP A 117 18.27 -5.84 -14.78
CA ASP A 117 18.78 -6.47 -13.54
C ASP A 117 18.96 -5.47 -12.39
N GLU A 118 19.42 -4.24 -12.67
CA GLU A 118 19.45 -3.17 -11.64
C GLU A 118 18.04 -2.82 -11.16
N SER A 119 17.04 -2.85 -12.04
CA SER A 119 15.65 -2.54 -11.67
C SER A 119 14.99 -3.67 -10.86
N ARG A 120 15.37 -4.92 -11.11
CA ARG A 120 14.72 -6.09 -10.52
C ARG A 120 14.93 -6.19 -9.01
N TRP A 121 16.14 -5.92 -8.53
CA TRP A 121 16.41 -6.02 -7.09
C TRP A 121 15.78 -4.86 -6.31
N LEU A 122 15.69 -3.65 -6.90
CA LEU A 122 14.99 -2.51 -6.28
C LEU A 122 13.49 -2.82 -6.12
N GLN A 123 12.88 -3.41 -7.15
CA GLN A 123 11.49 -3.85 -7.08
C GLN A 123 11.31 -4.92 -6.01
N GLN A 124 12.17 -5.96 -5.99
CA GLN A 124 12.15 -6.99 -4.94
C GLN A 124 12.32 -6.41 -3.54
N PHE A 125 13.18 -5.40 -3.39
CA PHE A 125 13.34 -4.69 -2.13
C PHE A 125 12.03 -3.96 -1.78
N GLY A 126 11.46 -3.14 -2.67
CA GLY A 126 10.18 -2.46 -2.43
C GLY A 126 9.05 -3.41 -2.05
N ASP A 127 8.97 -4.57 -2.69
CA ASP A 127 7.95 -5.58 -2.41
C ASP A 127 8.14 -6.26 -1.06
N THR A 128 9.35 -6.31 -0.49
CA THR A 128 9.64 -7.08 0.74
C THR A 128 10.34 -6.26 1.82
N ALA A 129 10.36 -4.94 1.65
CA ALA A 129 10.91 -4.00 2.60
C ALA A 129 10.04 -4.01 3.85
N ARG A 130 10.70 -4.06 5.00
CA ARG A 130 10.02 -4.02 6.30
C ARG A 130 10.78 -3.11 7.25
N PHE A 131 10.04 -2.34 8.03
CA PHE A 131 10.58 -1.46 9.05
C PHE A 131 10.07 -1.92 10.43
N GLU A 132 10.98 -2.16 11.36
CA GLU A 132 10.63 -2.34 12.77
C GLU A 132 10.90 -1.04 13.52
N VAL A 133 9.83 -0.31 13.84
CA VAL A 133 9.87 1.03 14.41
C VAL A 133 9.99 0.99 15.94
N THR A 134 10.92 1.79 16.47
CA THR A 134 11.11 2.07 17.89
C THR A 134 10.92 3.57 18.12
N ALA A 135 9.72 3.97 18.53
CA ALA A 135 9.39 5.36 18.82
C ALA A 135 10.16 5.92 20.03
N ALA A 136 10.59 7.18 19.95
CA ALA A 136 10.98 7.93 21.13
C ALA A 136 9.74 8.36 21.95
N ALA A 137 9.93 8.57 23.25
CA ALA A 137 8.86 9.04 24.13
C ALA A 137 8.54 10.53 23.89
N GLY A 138 7.25 10.87 23.82
CA GLY A 138 6.76 12.26 23.83
C GLY A 138 7.13 13.11 22.63
N GLY A 139 7.39 12.50 21.47
CA GLY A 139 7.73 13.24 20.26
C GLY A 139 7.68 12.43 18.96
N PRO A 140 7.98 13.09 17.83
CA PRO A 140 7.90 12.49 16.50
C PRO A 140 9.13 11.65 16.12
N ASN A 141 10.22 11.76 16.87
CA ASN A 141 11.48 11.08 16.55
C ASN A 141 11.40 9.58 16.81
N PHE A 142 12.11 8.79 16.02
CA PHE A 142 12.16 7.35 16.17
C PHE A 142 13.39 6.73 15.49
N GLU A 143 13.68 5.48 15.84
CA GLU A 143 14.61 4.64 15.09
C GLU A 143 13.84 3.52 14.40
N ALA A 144 14.31 3.08 13.24
CA ALA A 144 13.77 1.90 12.57
C ALA A 144 14.88 0.96 12.10
N ASP A 145 14.68 -0.32 12.37
CA ASP A 145 15.45 -1.39 11.74
C ASP A 145 14.88 -1.66 10.35
N VAL A 146 15.72 -1.56 9.33
CA VAL A 146 15.37 -1.77 7.92
C VAL A 146 15.69 -3.22 7.55
N TYR A 147 14.70 -3.93 7.02
CA TYR A 147 14.83 -5.31 6.58
C TYR A 147 14.52 -5.45 5.10
N TRP A 148 15.21 -6.39 4.45
CA TRP A 148 14.84 -6.93 3.15
C TRP A 148 14.53 -8.42 3.33
N GLY A 149 13.24 -8.77 3.34
CA GLY A 149 12.78 -10.07 3.84
C GLY A 149 13.21 -10.27 5.29
N ASP A 150 13.89 -11.38 5.59
CA ASP A 150 14.40 -11.68 6.94
C ASP A 150 15.78 -11.07 7.23
N THR A 151 16.42 -10.45 6.24
CA THR A 151 17.77 -9.90 6.40
C THR A 151 17.72 -8.47 6.88
N LYS A 152 18.23 -8.20 8.10
CA LYS A 152 18.45 -6.84 8.59
C LYS A 152 19.53 -6.15 7.75
N ILE A 153 19.18 -5.03 7.13
CA ILE A 153 20.07 -4.22 6.28
C ILE A 153 20.82 -3.17 7.08
N GLY A 154 20.14 -2.55 8.06
CA GLY A 154 20.72 -1.55 8.93
C GLY A 154 19.68 -0.89 9.82
N ARG A 155 20.10 0.13 10.56
CA ARG A 155 19.24 0.93 11.43
C ARG A 155 19.33 2.40 11.04
N LEU A 156 18.17 3.06 10.95
CA LEU A 156 18.05 4.48 10.65
C LEU A 156 17.44 5.23 11.83
N SER A 157 17.95 6.42 12.11
CA SER A 157 17.36 7.40 13.03
C SER A 157 16.68 8.50 12.24
N TYR A 158 15.44 8.81 12.62
CA TYR A 158 14.59 9.83 12.01
C TYR A 158 14.38 10.95 13.02
N GLU A 159 15.01 12.09 12.77
CA GLU A 159 14.93 13.30 13.59
C GLU A 159 14.08 14.36 12.87
N PHE A 160 12.92 14.71 13.43
CA PHE A 160 12.07 15.77 12.88
C PHE A 160 12.39 17.11 13.54
N HIS A 161 12.56 18.13 12.70
CA HIS A 161 12.83 19.49 13.12
C HIS A 161 11.80 20.43 12.51
N GLN A 162 11.30 21.37 13.32
CA GLN A 162 10.49 22.48 12.85
C GLN A 162 11.40 23.68 12.58
N GLY A 163 11.39 24.15 11.34
CA GLY A 163 12.11 25.35 10.93
C GLY A 163 11.41 26.64 11.39
N PRO A 164 12.08 27.79 11.30
CA PRO A 164 11.57 29.06 11.81
C PRO A 164 10.27 29.55 11.15
N ARG A 165 9.96 29.03 9.95
CA ARG A 165 8.75 29.38 9.18
C ARG A 165 7.67 28.29 9.26
N GLY A 166 7.84 27.32 10.15
CA GLY A 166 6.96 26.17 10.30
C GLY A 166 7.21 25.04 9.30
N ASP A 167 8.27 25.10 8.48
CA ASP A 167 8.65 23.99 7.61
C ASP A 167 9.14 22.82 8.45
N VAL A 168 8.52 21.65 8.30
CA VAL A 168 8.98 20.43 8.95
C VAL A 168 10.00 19.74 8.07
N ARG A 169 11.15 19.35 8.65
CA ARG A 169 12.19 18.59 7.95
C ARG A 169 12.52 17.33 8.73
N ALA A 170 12.71 16.23 8.01
CA ALA A 170 13.26 15.00 8.56
C ALA A 170 14.76 14.92 8.23
N LYS A 171 15.59 14.77 9.26
CA LYS A 171 16.99 14.41 9.13
C LYS A 171 17.12 12.93 9.42
N ILE A 172 17.55 12.17 8.41
CA ILE A 172 17.61 10.70 8.46
C ILE A 172 19.07 10.25 8.42
N THR A 173 19.50 9.54 9.46
CA THR A 173 20.91 9.14 9.62
C THR A 173 21.05 7.65 9.87
N ILE A 174 22.17 7.07 9.42
CA ILE A 174 22.48 5.67 9.71
C ILE A 174 23.01 5.57 11.13
N VAL A 175 22.38 4.74 11.96
CA VAL A 175 22.87 4.42 13.29
C VAL A 175 23.98 3.39 13.16
N LYS A 176 25.20 3.74 13.57
CA LYS A 176 26.33 2.80 13.58
C LYS A 176 26.17 1.84 14.75
N GLU A 177 25.90 0.57 14.48
CA GLU A 177 25.92 -0.47 15.51
C GLU A 177 27.37 -0.83 15.85
N GLN A 178 27.75 -0.71 17.13
CA GLN A 178 29.06 -1.17 17.58
C GLN A 178 29.09 -2.70 17.57
N GLY A 179 30.10 -3.26 16.88
CA GLY A 179 30.33 -4.71 16.87
C GLY A 179 29.51 -5.51 15.86
N SER A 180 28.75 -4.88 14.97
CA SER A 180 28.17 -5.57 13.82
C SER A 180 29.30 -6.00 12.89
N LYS A 181 29.78 -7.24 13.04
CA LYS A 181 30.52 -7.88 11.94
C LYS A 181 29.59 -7.84 10.75
N ASP A 182 30.07 -7.34 9.62
CA ASP A 182 29.43 -7.61 8.33
C ASP A 182 29.34 -9.13 8.24
N VAL A 183 28.19 -9.70 8.63
CA VAL A 183 27.90 -11.08 8.31
C VAL A 183 27.93 -11.11 6.79
N GLU A 184 28.78 -11.95 6.22
CA GLU A 184 28.75 -12.30 4.80
C GLU A 184 27.35 -12.85 4.52
N GLY A 185 26.44 -11.93 4.23
CA GLY A 185 25.09 -12.20 3.79
C GLY A 185 25.03 -11.98 2.30
N GLU A 186 24.09 -12.65 1.65
CA GLU A 186 23.91 -12.62 0.20
C GLU A 186 23.62 -11.21 -0.37
N VAL A 187 23.30 -10.22 0.47
CA VAL A 187 23.14 -8.81 0.06
C VAL A 187 24.51 -8.13 0.06
N SER A 188 24.97 -7.72 -1.12
CA SER A 188 26.26 -7.07 -1.30
C SER A 188 26.36 -5.76 -0.51
N LYS A 189 27.58 -5.36 -0.11
CA LYS A 189 27.81 -4.06 0.54
C LYS A 189 27.29 -2.89 -0.29
N LYS A 190 27.39 -2.97 -1.62
CA LYS A 190 26.86 -1.97 -2.56
C LYS A 190 25.33 -1.87 -2.47
N GLN A 191 24.61 -2.99 -2.48
CA GLN A 191 23.15 -3.01 -2.34
C GLN A 191 22.70 -2.49 -0.97
N LYS A 192 23.37 -2.88 0.12
CA LYS A 192 23.07 -2.35 1.46
C LYS A 192 23.20 -0.83 1.50
N ALA A 193 24.28 -0.28 0.93
CA ALA A 193 24.50 1.16 0.87
C ALA A 193 23.43 1.89 0.05
N GLU A 194 23.01 1.32 -1.09
CA GLU A 194 21.97 1.92 -1.92
C GLU A 194 20.59 1.85 -1.26
N ILE A 195 20.21 0.73 -0.64
CA ILE A 195 18.96 0.59 0.14
C ILE A 195 18.89 1.67 1.23
N LEU A 196 19.95 1.81 2.04
CA LEU A 196 20.00 2.81 3.09
C LEU A 196 20.04 4.24 2.54
N LYS A 197 20.49 4.46 1.30
CA LYS A 197 20.41 5.75 0.63
C LYS A 197 18.96 6.05 0.22
N ILE A 198 18.26 5.10 -0.39
CA ILE A 198 16.84 5.26 -0.76
C ILE A 198 15.99 5.53 0.48
N CYS A 199 16.17 4.77 1.56
CA CYS A 199 15.42 4.92 2.81
C CYS A 199 15.74 6.21 3.59
N ARG A 200 16.82 6.92 3.24
CA ARG A 200 17.19 8.22 3.82
C ARG A 200 16.65 9.40 3.04
N ASP A 201 16.09 9.16 1.88
CA ASP A 201 15.41 10.18 1.11
C ASP A 201 14.01 10.38 1.68
N ALA A 202 13.75 11.57 2.22
CA ALA A 202 12.49 11.94 2.83
C ALA A 202 11.31 11.87 1.83
N ASP A 203 11.58 11.93 0.53
CA ASP A 203 10.55 11.82 -0.50
C ASP A 203 10.11 10.38 -0.78
N ASN A 204 10.95 9.42 -0.39
CA ASN A 204 10.73 7.99 -0.62
C ASN A 204 10.11 7.29 0.59
N ILE A 205 9.83 7.99 1.67
CA ILE A 205 9.25 7.38 2.87
C ILE A 205 7.90 8.00 3.19
N THR A 206 7.04 7.16 3.76
CA THR A 206 5.85 7.61 4.46
C THR A 206 5.91 7.08 5.89
N VAL A 207 5.72 7.96 6.88
CA VAL A 207 5.74 7.61 8.30
C VAL A 207 4.36 7.83 8.90
N TYR A 208 3.87 6.85 9.64
CA TYR A 208 2.57 6.91 10.32
C TYR A 208 2.75 7.09 11.83
N PHE A 209 1.96 7.99 12.41
CA PHE A 209 2.00 8.34 13.83
C PHE A 209 0.72 7.91 14.56
N ASP A 210 0.84 7.49 15.82
CA ASP A 210 -0.30 7.11 16.67
C ASP A 210 -1.29 8.26 16.89
N THR A 211 -0.84 9.49 16.65
CA THR A 211 -1.69 10.69 16.74
C THR A 211 -2.51 10.96 15.47
N GLY A 212 -2.40 10.12 14.44
CA GLY A 212 -3.17 10.22 13.18
C GLY A 212 -2.51 11.10 12.12
N HIS A 213 -1.31 11.59 12.41
CA HIS A 213 -0.49 12.31 11.47
C HIS A 213 0.24 11.35 10.53
N THR A 214 0.59 11.86 9.36
CA THR A 214 1.40 11.15 8.36
C THR A 214 2.48 12.09 7.85
N PHE A 215 3.75 11.64 7.84
CA PHE A 215 4.81 12.32 7.10
C PHE A 215 4.95 11.67 5.74
N SER A 216 4.92 12.43 4.65
CA SER A 216 5.16 11.92 3.29
C SER A 216 5.66 13.04 2.39
N ARG A 217 6.58 12.72 1.46
CA ARG A 217 7.13 13.69 0.49
C ARG A 217 7.66 14.96 1.16
N GLY A 218 8.41 14.79 2.24
CA GLY A 218 9.02 15.89 2.97
C GLY A 218 8.09 16.75 3.85
N HIS A 219 6.80 16.44 3.98
CA HIS A 219 5.87 17.23 4.80
C HIS A 219 5.07 16.35 5.77
N ILE A 220 4.60 16.94 6.87
CA ILE A 220 3.67 16.31 7.81
C ILE A 220 2.26 16.81 7.56
N TYR A 221 1.31 15.89 7.60
CA TYR A 221 -0.10 16.14 7.40
C TYR A 221 -0.92 15.56 8.54
N GLU A 222 -2.05 16.19 8.81
CA GLU A 222 -3.15 15.58 9.56
C GLU A 222 -4.20 15.08 8.56
N THR A 223 -4.46 13.77 8.57
CA THR A 223 -5.49 13.20 7.71
C THR A 223 -6.86 13.40 8.36
N ARG A 224 -7.78 14.01 7.61
CA ARG A 224 -9.17 14.23 8.05
C ARG A 224 -10.02 13.02 7.72
N PHE A 225 -9.98 12.02 8.57
CA PHE A 225 -10.79 10.81 8.38
C PHE A 225 -12.27 11.14 8.37
N ARG A 226 -12.95 10.71 7.30
CA ARG A 226 -14.39 10.48 7.35
C ARG A 226 -14.62 9.17 8.09
N ASP A 227 -15.58 9.13 9.00
CA ASP A 227 -15.91 7.94 9.81
C ASP A 227 -16.61 6.81 9.00
N ALA A 228 -16.28 6.69 7.71
CA ALA A 228 -16.70 5.58 6.87
C ALA A 228 -15.91 4.32 7.24
N ARG A 229 -16.61 3.20 7.37
CA ARG A 229 -16.03 1.92 7.78
C ARG A 229 -15.91 1.00 6.59
N PHE A 230 -14.78 0.32 6.46
CA PHE A 230 -14.67 -0.82 5.57
C PHE A 230 -15.25 -2.06 6.26
N GLU A 231 -16.25 -2.69 5.62
CA GLU A 231 -17.02 -3.81 6.17
C GLU A 231 -16.82 -5.13 5.41
N ASP A 232 -16.25 -5.09 4.20
CA ASP A 232 -16.10 -6.27 3.32
C ASP A 232 -14.90 -7.16 3.72
N TRP A 233 -14.79 -7.44 5.02
CA TRP A 233 -13.80 -8.35 5.60
C TRP A 233 -14.25 -9.80 5.46
N GLU A 234 -13.33 -10.64 5.03
CA GLU A 234 -13.46 -12.09 5.03
C GLU A 234 -12.47 -12.71 6.03
N TRP A 235 -12.98 -13.07 7.21
CA TRP A 235 -12.16 -13.70 8.24
C TRP A 235 -11.93 -15.18 7.94
N VAL A 236 -10.66 -15.57 7.82
CA VAL A 236 -10.22 -16.95 7.57
C VAL A 236 -9.35 -17.43 8.72
N PRO A 237 -9.69 -18.55 9.39
CA PRO A 237 -8.83 -19.13 10.41
C PRO A 237 -7.62 -19.79 9.75
N MET A 238 -6.45 -19.20 9.94
CA MET A 238 -5.19 -19.64 9.33
C MET A 238 -4.36 -20.56 10.25
N TRP A 239 -4.63 -20.54 11.56
CA TRP A 239 -3.99 -21.42 12.54
C TRP A 239 -4.15 -22.94 12.28
N PRO A 240 -5.24 -23.48 11.67
CA PRO A 240 -5.39 -24.92 11.49
C PRO A 240 -4.32 -25.59 10.63
N ASP A 241 -3.76 -24.91 9.63
CA ASP A 241 -2.62 -25.44 8.85
C ASP A 241 -1.26 -25.06 9.42
N LYS A 242 -1.25 -24.37 10.57
CA LYS A 242 -0.05 -23.75 11.11
C LYS A 242 0.56 -22.79 10.09
N THR A 243 -0.29 -22.04 9.38
CA THR A 243 0.16 -21.04 8.41
C THR A 243 1.08 -20.04 9.09
N GLU A 244 2.25 -19.84 8.51
CA GLU A 244 3.23 -18.86 8.95
C GLU A 244 2.83 -17.50 8.38
N TYR A 245 2.17 -16.65 9.19
CA TYR A 245 1.53 -15.42 8.72
C TYR A 245 2.49 -14.43 8.04
N TRP A 246 3.77 -14.50 8.36
CA TRP A 246 4.83 -13.68 7.77
C TRP A 246 5.38 -14.25 6.46
N GLN A 247 5.16 -15.54 6.20
CA GLN A 247 5.68 -16.23 5.02
C GLN A 247 4.66 -16.17 3.87
N GLU A 248 4.94 -15.30 2.91
CA GLU A 248 4.13 -15.13 1.70
C GLU A 248 4.11 -16.40 0.84
N LYS A 249 5.29 -16.90 0.45
CA LYS A 249 5.47 -18.02 -0.49
C LYS A 249 6.44 -19.07 0.08
N PRO A 250 6.38 -20.35 -0.36
CA PRO A 250 7.36 -21.34 0.06
C PRO A 250 8.73 -21.00 -0.51
N LEU A 251 9.76 -21.04 0.33
CA LEU A 251 11.12 -20.71 -0.05
C LEU A 251 12.07 -21.89 0.15
N ASP A 252 12.99 -22.05 -0.79
CA ASP A 252 14.18 -22.89 -0.68
C ASP A 252 15.39 -21.93 -0.66
N GLY A 253 15.86 -21.62 0.55
CA GLY A 253 16.69 -20.43 0.79
C GLY A 253 15.91 -19.15 0.50
N LYS A 254 16.33 -18.38 -0.52
CA LYS A 254 15.60 -17.20 -1.03
C LYS A 254 14.85 -17.44 -2.34
N ARG A 255 15.02 -18.62 -2.93
CA ARG A 255 14.36 -18.97 -4.19
C ARG A 255 12.92 -19.35 -3.87
N PHE A 256 11.98 -18.82 -4.65
CA PHE A 256 10.61 -19.32 -4.65
C PHE A 256 10.60 -20.80 -5.08
N ALA A 257 10.23 -21.68 -4.15
CA ALA A 257 10.09 -23.12 -4.36
C ALA A 257 8.68 -23.44 -4.91
N VAL A 258 8.43 -22.99 -6.15
CA VAL A 258 7.14 -23.13 -6.86
C VAL A 258 6.66 -24.59 -6.87
N GLU A 259 7.58 -25.54 -6.95
CA GLU A 259 7.33 -26.99 -6.89
C GLU A 259 6.67 -27.43 -5.57
N ASN A 260 6.89 -26.69 -4.48
CA ASN A 260 6.34 -26.99 -3.16
C ASN A 260 5.00 -26.31 -2.89
N THR A 261 4.61 -25.33 -3.72
CA THR A 261 3.37 -24.57 -3.52
C THR A 261 2.14 -25.49 -3.41
N GLY A 262 1.46 -25.40 -2.27
CA GLY A 262 0.25 -26.16 -1.98
C GLY A 262 0.47 -27.61 -1.53
N ASN A 263 1.71 -28.06 -1.33
CA ASN A 263 1.96 -29.38 -0.71
C ASN A 263 1.70 -29.34 0.81
N GLU A 264 1.77 -30.48 1.49
CA GLU A 264 1.50 -30.57 2.94
C GLU A 264 2.53 -29.83 3.81
N SER A 265 3.77 -29.67 3.33
CA SER A 265 4.83 -28.95 4.05
C SER A 265 4.77 -27.43 3.89
N ASP A 266 4.01 -26.94 2.92
CA ASP A 266 3.92 -25.53 2.59
C ASP A 266 2.98 -24.79 3.56
N LYS A 267 3.57 -24.12 4.54
CA LYS A 267 2.87 -23.31 5.54
C LYS A 267 2.70 -21.84 5.12
N SER A 268 3.10 -21.47 3.91
CA SER A 268 2.97 -20.09 3.45
C SER A 268 1.51 -19.72 3.13
N LEU A 269 1.27 -18.43 2.89
CA LEU A 269 0.00 -17.93 2.38
C LEU A 269 -0.34 -18.53 1.01
N PHE A 270 0.66 -18.72 0.14
CA PHE A 270 0.49 -19.34 -1.16
C PHE A 270 0.02 -20.80 -1.02
N GLY A 271 0.54 -21.53 -0.04
CA GLY A 271 0.09 -22.88 0.26
C GLY A 271 -1.37 -22.95 0.68
N LEU A 272 -1.79 -22.00 1.54
CA LEU A 272 -3.19 -21.86 1.95
C LEU A 272 -4.12 -21.62 0.75
N ILE A 273 -3.75 -20.70 -0.15
CA ILE A 273 -4.51 -20.39 -1.36
C ILE A 273 -4.57 -21.61 -2.29
N ALA A 274 -3.42 -22.20 -2.62
CA ALA A 274 -3.33 -23.32 -3.57
C ALA A 274 -4.12 -24.55 -3.12
N ARG A 275 -4.15 -24.85 -1.81
CA ARG A 275 -4.88 -26.01 -1.28
C ARG A 275 -6.38 -25.79 -1.19
N HIS A 276 -6.83 -24.57 -0.91
CA HIS A 276 -8.20 -24.36 -0.44
C HIS A 276 -9.02 -23.34 -1.21
N TRP A 277 -8.45 -22.54 -2.12
CA TRP A 277 -9.22 -21.50 -2.81
C TRP A 277 -10.34 -22.07 -3.73
N PRO A 278 -11.57 -21.51 -3.73
CA PRO A 278 -12.10 -20.37 -2.95
C PRO A 278 -12.65 -20.76 -1.57
N ASN A 279 -12.58 -22.03 -1.20
CA ASN A 279 -13.12 -22.65 0.01
C ASN A 279 -12.25 -22.42 1.27
N LEU A 280 -11.61 -21.25 1.39
CA LEU A 280 -10.67 -20.95 2.47
C LEU A 280 -11.30 -21.08 3.87
N LYS A 281 -12.54 -20.59 4.05
CA LYS A 281 -13.23 -20.64 5.37
C LYS A 281 -13.58 -22.06 5.80
N SER A 282 -14.06 -22.89 4.87
CA SER A 282 -14.48 -24.27 5.15
C SER A 282 -13.33 -25.27 5.12
N ARG A 283 -12.13 -24.85 4.72
CA ARG A 283 -10.97 -25.72 4.46
C ARG A 283 -11.25 -26.79 3.41
N GLY A 284 -12.20 -26.52 2.51
CA GLY A 284 -12.51 -27.40 1.39
C GLY A 284 -11.33 -27.52 0.43
N GLN A 285 -11.35 -28.52 -0.45
CA GLN A 285 -10.37 -28.61 -1.52
C GLN A 285 -10.51 -27.42 -2.48
N GLN A 286 -9.40 -27.05 -3.12
CA GLN A 286 -9.39 -26.07 -4.19
C GLN A 286 -10.36 -26.47 -5.32
N THR A 287 -11.16 -25.53 -5.81
CA THR A 287 -12.12 -25.77 -6.90
C THR A 287 -12.02 -24.73 -8.00
N GLY A 288 -12.37 -25.13 -9.23
CA GLY A 288 -12.17 -24.31 -10.42
C GLY A 288 -10.70 -24.31 -10.84
N TRP A 289 -10.34 -23.33 -11.66
CA TRP A 289 -9.00 -23.15 -12.18
C TRP A 289 -8.21 -22.15 -11.35
N LEU A 290 -6.95 -22.45 -11.04
CA LEU A 290 -6.08 -21.55 -10.28
C LEU A 290 -4.70 -21.54 -10.94
N VAL A 291 -4.14 -20.34 -11.15
CA VAL A 291 -2.79 -20.14 -11.72
C VAL A 291 -2.01 -19.23 -10.80
N CYS A 292 -0.77 -19.57 -10.48
CA CYS A 292 0.18 -18.68 -9.84
C CYS A 292 0.91 -17.86 -10.91
N ASP A 293 0.88 -16.52 -10.81
CA ASP A 293 1.55 -15.60 -11.74
C ASP A 293 2.52 -14.64 -11.01
N ASP A 294 3.05 -15.07 -9.85
CA ASP A 294 4.04 -14.37 -8.99
C ASP A 294 5.43 -14.17 -9.64
N GLY A 295 5.48 -13.42 -10.73
CA GLY A 295 6.66 -13.21 -11.57
C GLY A 295 6.87 -11.75 -11.95
N ALA A 296 7.99 -11.46 -12.64
CA ALA A 296 8.26 -10.10 -13.09
C ALA A 296 7.13 -9.59 -14.00
N GLY A 297 6.53 -8.46 -13.61
CA GLY A 297 5.39 -7.88 -14.31
C GLY A 297 4.09 -8.66 -14.15
N GLU A 298 3.92 -9.43 -13.07
CA GLU A 298 2.73 -10.22 -12.69
C GLU A 298 1.38 -9.50 -12.78
N SER A 299 0.30 -10.28 -12.96
CA SER A 299 -1.08 -9.77 -12.95
C SER A 299 -1.70 -9.82 -11.57
N ALA A 300 -1.31 -10.83 -10.80
CA ALA A 300 -1.70 -11.10 -9.43
C ALA A 300 -0.84 -12.29 -8.97
N ASP A 301 -0.70 -12.49 -7.66
CA ASP A 301 -0.03 -13.68 -7.14
C ASP A 301 -0.75 -14.95 -7.63
N PHE A 302 -2.09 -14.94 -7.53
CA PHE A 302 -2.95 -15.96 -8.10
C PHE A 302 -4.10 -15.40 -8.93
N ILE A 303 -4.44 -16.14 -9.97
CA ILE A 303 -5.59 -15.91 -10.83
C ILE A 303 -6.49 -17.14 -10.72
N HIS A 304 -7.72 -16.94 -10.28
CA HIS A 304 -8.73 -17.98 -10.17
C HIS A 304 -9.86 -17.78 -11.16
N ILE A 305 -10.36 -18.87 -11.73
CA ILE A 305 -11.55 -18.87 -12.58
C ILE A 305 -12.50 -19.98 -12.12
N ASP A 306 -13.71 -19.59 -11.76
CA ASP A 306 -14.84 -20.50 -11.64
C ASP A 306 -15.70 -20.44 -12.92
N ASP A 307 -15.55 -21.46 -13.75
CA ASP A 307 -16.26 -21.62 -15.03
C ASP A 307 -17.63 -22.32 -14.89
N LYS A 308 -17.93 -22.84 -13.69
CA LYS A 308 -19.19 -23.54 -13.38
C LYS A 308 -20.30 -22.57 -13.03
N VAL A 309 -19.97 -21.43 -12.44
CA VAL A 309 -20.93 -20.34 -12.19
C VAL A 309 -21.24 -19.57 -13.48
N LYS A 310 -22.44 -18.96 -13.54
CA LYS A 310 -22.94 -18.18 -14.68
C LYS A 310 -23.45 -16.82 -14.19
N PRO A 311 -22.83 -15.69 -14.60
CA PRO A 311 -21.60 -15.59 -15.40
C PRO A 311 -20.40 -16.22 -14.68
N SER A 312 -19.36 -16.58 -15.44
CA SER A 312 -18.13 -17.14 -14.84
C SER A 312 -17.40 -16.10 -14.01
N LEU A 313 -16.76 -16.53 -12.93
CA LEU A 313 -16.09 -15.64 -11.97
C LEU A 313 -14.58 -15.65 -12.23
N LEU A 314 -13.99 -14.49 -12.50
CA LEU A 314 -12.55 -14.25 -12.50
C LEU A 314 -12.15 -13.58 -11.18
N THR A 315 -11.22 -14.17 -10.45
CA THR A 315 -10.64 -13.56 -9.24
C THR A 315 -9.15 -13.30 -9.41
N LEU A 316 -8.73 -12.06 -9.14
CA LEU A 316 -7.33 -11.68 -8.97
C LEU A 316 -7.02 -11.65 -7.47
N ILE A 317 -6.03 -12.42 -7.03
CA ILE A 317 -5.70 -12.60 -5.62
C ILE A 317 -4.30 -12.07 -5.39
N HIS A 318 -4.18 -11.08 -4.52
CA HIS A 318 -2.94 -10.47 -4.08
C HIS A 318 -2.71 -10.86 -2.63
N ALA A 319 -1.61 -11.53 -2.33
CA ALA A 319 -1.31 -12.09 -1.02
C ALA A 319 0.04 -11.58 -0.53
N LYS A 320 0.06 -11.06 0.70
CA LYS A 320 1.28 -10.54 1.31
C LYS A 320 1.42 -11.02 2.73
N GLY A 321 2.63 -11.47 3.06
CA GLY A 321 3.00 -11.80 4.43
C GLY A 321 2.83 -10.61 5.36
N SER A 322 2.52 -10.87 6.62
CA SER A 322 2.55 -9.85 7.66
C SER A 322 4.00 -9.48 7.99
N GLY A 323 4.28 -8.19 8.18
CA GLY A 323 5.56 -7.73 8.70
C GLY A 323 5.86 -8.21 10.15
N SER A 324 4.95 -8.91 10.81
CA SER A 324 5.16 -9.43 12.17
C SER A 324 4.67 -10.86 12.32
N GLY A 325 5.57 -11.77 12.70
CA GLY A 325 5.22 -13.13 13.07
C GLY A 325 4.64 -13.31 14.48
N LYS A 326 4.47 -12.23 15.24
CA LYS A 326 3.94 -12.29 16.62
C LYS A 326 2.44 -12.60 16.63
N ASP A 327 2.01 -13.47 17.54
CA ASP A 327 0.58 -13.74 17.81
C ASP A 327 -0.15 -12.48 18.30
N GLY A 328 0.54 -11.62 19.05
CA GLY A 328 0.04 -10.35 19.56
C GLY A 328 0.23 -9.17 18.60
N ARG A 329 0.38 -9.40 17.29
CA ARG A 329 0.60 -8.33 16.31
C ARG A 329 -0.55 -7.30 16.34
N ASP A 330 -0.15 -6.03 16.26
CA ASP A 330 -1.04 -4.87 16.14
C ASP A 330 -1.40 -4.59 14.68
N ILE A 331 -2.40 -3.73 14.46
CA ILE A 331 -2.77 -3.24 13.13
C ILE A 331 -1.62 -2.39 12.56
N SER A 332 -1.26 -2.66 11.31
CA SER A 332 -0.31 -1.89 10.50
C SER A 332 -1.00 -1.51 9.19
N VAL A 333 -0.83 -0.24 8.80
CA VAL A 333 -1.40 0.31 7.56
C VAL A 333 -0.44 0.02 6.40
N SER A 334 0.87 0.11 6.64
CA SER A 334 1.89 -0.14 5.61
C SER A 334 1.83 -1.57 5.05
N ASP A 335 1.59 -2.57 5.89
CA ASP A 335 1.40 -3.98 5.47
C ASP A 335 0.25 -4.12 4.45
N TYR A 336 -0.79 -3.27 4.54
CA TYR A 336 -1.90 -3.23 3.58
C TYR A 336 -1.60 -2.36 2.36
N GLU A 337 -0.89 -1.25 2.51
CA GLU A 337 -0.56 -0.37 1.38
C GLU A 337 0.23 -1.09 0.29
N VAL A 338 1.17 -1.95 0.67
CA VAL A 338 1.97 -2.72 -0.28
C VAL A 338 1.06 -3.58 -1.16
N VAL A 339 0.21 -4.40 -0.54
CA VAL A 339 -0.64 -5.36 -1.27
C VAL A 339 -1.81 -4.68 -1.99
N VAL A 340 -2.37 -3.60 -1.41
CA VAL A 340 -3.41 -2.79 -2.07
C VAL A 340 -2.83 -2.06 -3.28
N GLY A 341 -1.62 -1.52 -3.17
CA GLY A 341 -0.92 -0.88 -4.29
C GLY A 341 -0.72 -1.85 -5.45
N GLN A 342 -0.29 -3.09 -5.17
CA GLN A 342 -0.18 -4.16 -6.17
C GLN A 342 -1.54 -4.51 -6.79
N ALA A 343 -2.59 -4.64 -5.97
CA ALA A 343 -3.94 -4.93 -6.45
C ALA A 343 -4.48 -3.85 -7.39
N VAL A 344 -4.37 -2.57 -6.99
CA VAL A 344 -4.84 -1.43 -7.78
C VAL A 344 -4.04 -1.27 -9.07
N LYS A 345 -2.70 -1.40 -9.01
CA LYS A 345 -1.81 -1.32 -10.20
C LYS A 345 -2.19 -2.35 -11.26
N ASN A 346 -2.57 -3.54 -10.83
CA ASN A 346 -2.85 -4.65 -11.73
C ASN A 346 -4.33 -4.79 -12.13
N LEU A 347 -5.19 -3.87 -11.71
CA LEU A 347 -6.63 -3.90 -12.01
C LEU A 347 -6.96 -4.03 -13.49
N ARG A 348 -6.12 -3.51 -14.39
CA ARG A 348 -6.31 -3.68 -15.85
C ARG A 348 -6.43 -5.14 -16.28
N HIS A 349 -5.93 -6.09 -15.50
CA HIS A 349 -5.97 -7.52 -15.78
C HIS A 349 -7.28 -8.20 -15.39
N VAL A 350 -8.29 -7.45 -14.90
CA VAL A 350 -9.67 -7.94 -14.87
C VAL A 350 -10.24 -8.11 -16.29
N ASP A 351 -9.67 -7.42 -17.28
CA ASP A 351 -9.95 -7.67 -18.69
C ASP A 351 -9.34 -9.02 -19.13
N ARG A 352 -10.22 -9.94 -19.50
CA ARG A 352 -9.89 -11.29 -19.96
C ARG A 352 -8.89 -11.30 -21.12
N GLY A 353 -9.01 -10.37 -22.06
CA GLY A 353 -8.15 -10.28 -23.24
C GLY A 353 -6.72 -9.89 -22.87
N LEU A 354 -6.57 -8.85 -22.04
CA LEU A 354 -5.28 -8.41 -21.51
C LEU A 354 -4.63 -9.49 -20.66
N LEU A 355 -5.41 -10.17 -19.81
CA LEU A 355 -4.94 -11.30 -19.01
C LEU A 355 -4.44 -12.47 -19.87
N LEU A 356 -5.22 -12.86 -20.88
CA LEU A 356 -4.85 -13.95 -21.79
C LEU A 356 -3.57 -13.64 -22.56
N ALA A 357 -3.44 -12.43 -23.10
CA ALA A 357 -2.25 -11.99 -23.82
C ALA A 357 -1.01 -12.07 -22.94
N LYS A 358 -1.13 -11.61 -21.69
CA LYS A 358 -0.05 -11.62 -20.71
C LYS A 358 0.37 -13.02 -20.27
N LEU A 359 -0.59 -13.88 -19.92
CA LEU A 359 -0.28 -15.25 -19.48
C LEU A 359 0.34 -16.10 -20.60
N LYS A 360 0.00 -15.81 -21.87
CA LYS A 360 0.66 -16.41 -23.04
C LYS A 360 2.11 -15.95 -23.17
N ALA A 361 2.37 -14.65 -23.00
CA ALA A 361 3.74 -14.11 -23.04
C ALA A 361 4.65 -14.72 -21.97
N ASN A 362 4.09 -15.04 -20.79
CA ASN A 362 4.82 -15.59 -19.65
C ASN A 362 4.84 -17.15 -19.60
N GLY A 363 4.45 -17.83 -20.68
CA GLY A 363 4.16 -19.28 -20.67
C GLY A 363 5.35 -20.23 -20.55
N SER A 364 6.59 -19.76 -20.75
CA SER A 364 7.81 -20.60 -20.79
C SER A 364 8.66 -20.54 -19.51
N GLY A 365 8.25 -19.78 -18.49
CA GLY A 365 9.03 -19.54 -17.27
C GLY A 365 8.93 -20.64 -16.20
N VAL A 366 9.55 -20.37 -15.04
CA VAL A 366 9.55 -21.26 -13.85
C VAL A 366 8.14 -21.54 -13.34
N LEU A 367 7.18 -20.64 -13.58
CA LEU A 367 5.78 -20.76 -13.18
C LEU A 367 4.90 -21.55 -14.18
N LYS A 368 5.48 -22.19 -15.19
CA LYS A 368 4.70 -22.84 -16.27
C LYS A 368 3.71 -23.89 -15.78
N ASP A 369 4.05 -24.60 -14.69
CA ASP A 369 3.28 -25.70 -14.11
C ASP A 369 2.61 -25.35 -12.77
N ALA A 370 2.67 -24.09 -12.37
CA ALA A 370 2.02 -23.58 -11.17
C ALA A 370 0.52 -23.33 -11.45
N VAL A 371 -0.17 -24.38 -11.87
CA VAL A 371 -1.57 -24.38 -12.28
C VAL A 371 -2.29 -25.55 -11.63
N TRP A 372 -3.47 -25.28 -11.07
CA TRP A 372 -4.33 -26.28 -10.44
C TRP A 372 -5.72 -26.26 -11.08
N HIS A 373 -6.33 -27.43 -11.16
CA HIS A 373 -7.73 -27.58 -11.52
C HIS A 373 -8.39 -28.58 -10.57
N ASN A 374 -9.34 -28.09 -9.77
CA ASN A 374 -10.04 -28.86 -8.73
C ASN A 374 -9.07 -29.64 -7.80
N GLY A 375 -8.09 -28.94 -7.25
CA GLY A 375 -7.11 -29.45 -6.29
C GLY A 375 -5.95 -30.23 -6.93
N LYS A 376 -5.99 -30.49 -8.23
CA LYS A 376 -4.94 -31.24 -8.93
C LYS A 376 -4.01 -30.29 -9.68
N ARG A 377 -2.73 -30.34 -9.35
CA ARG A 377 -1.68 -29.61 -10.09
C ARG A 377 -1.52 -30.20 -11.49
N LEU A 378 -1.39 -29.33 -12.49
CA LEU A 378 -1.24 -29.67 -13.90
C LEU A 378 0.23 -29.60 -14.33
N LYS A 379 0.55 -30.21 -15.47
CA LYS A 379 1.91 -30.17 -16.03
C LYS A 379 2.29 -28.82 -16.64
N ASN A 380 1.30 -28.08 -17.12
CA ASN A 380 1.47 -26.76 -17.73
C ASN A 380 0.14 -25.97 -17.72
N ARG A 381 0.19 -24.74 -18.24
CA ARG A 381 -0.95 -23.81 -18.33
C ARG A 381 -1.78 -23.91 -19.61
N ASP A 382 -1.51 -24.85 -20.51
CA ASP A 382 -2.14 -24.87 -21.84
C ASP A 382 -3.66 -25.04 -21.76
N SER A 383 -4.11 -25.97 -20.91
CA SER A 383 -5.54 -26.20 -20.70
C SER A 383 -6.24 -25.00 -20.07
N PHE A 384 -5.56 -24.29 -19.17
CA PHE A 384 -6.07 -23.05 -18.59
C PHE A 384 -6.22 -21.95 -19.65
N LEU A 385 -5.19 -21.74 -20.48
CA LEU A 385 -5.21 -20.74 -21.55
C LEU A 385 -6.30 -21.04 -22.58
N ALA A 386 -6.49 -22.32 -22.92
CA ALA A 386 -7.55 -22.75 -23.83
C ALA A 386 -8.94 -22.50 -23.23
N MET A 387 -9.13 -22.72 -21.93
CA MET A 387 -10.37 -22.39 -21.23
C MET A 387 -10.61 -20.87 -21.19
N LEU A 388 -9.62 -20.09 -20.76
CA LEU A 388 -9.70 -18.62 -20.70
C LEU A 388 -10.00 -17.99 -22.07
N ALA A 389 -9.43 -18.55 -23.15
CA ALA A 389 -9.69 -18.10 -24.52
C ALA A 389 -11.16 -18.30 -24.95
N LYS A 390 -11.83 -19.33 -24.44
CA LYS A 390 -13.23 -19.67 -24.76
C LYS A 390 -14.25 -18.90 -23.92
N LEU A 391 -13.84 -18.31 -22.80
CA LEU A 391 -14.73 -17.49 -21.99
C LEU A 391 -15.17 -16.23 -22.76
N GLY A 392 -16.44 -15.89 -22.64
CA GLY A 392 -16.97 -14.62 -23.13
C GLY A 392 -16.48 -13.44 -22.30
N SER A 393 -16.85 -12.22 -22.72
CA SER A 393 -16.55 -10.99 -21.98
C SER A 393 -17.45 -10.77 -20.76
N ASN A 394 -18.58 -11.47 -20.67
CA ASN A 394 -19.48 -11.40 -19.52
C ASN A 394 -18.95 -12.25 -18.35
N LEU A 395 -18.01 -11.68 -17.60
CA LEU A 395 -17.43 -12.26 -16.40
C LEU A 395 -17.81 -11.44 -15.18
N GLU A 396 -18.14 -12.11 -14.09
CA GLU A 396 -18.03 -11.49 -12.78
C GLU A 396 -16.55 -11.38 -12.43
N THR A 397 -16.13 -10.24 -11.89
CA THR A 397 -14.73 -10.02 -11.51
C THR A 397 -14.65 -9.69 -10.02
N LYS A 398 -13.63 -10.26 -9.36
CA LYS A 398 -13.33 -10.04 -7.95
C LYS A 398 -11.84 -9.79 -7.79
N VAL A 399 -11.48 -8.82 -6.97
CA VAL A 399 -10.12 -8.54 -6.54
C VAL A 399 -10.05 -8.82 -5.05
N VAL A 400 -9.06 -9.60 -4.65
CA VAL A 400 -8.89 -10.07 -3.28
C VAL A 400 -7.52 -9.65 -2.79
N VAL A 401 -7.50 -9.03 -1.62
CA VAL A 401 -6.28 -8.77 -0.85
C VAL A 401 -6.26 -9.74 0.32
N LEU A 402 -5.23 -10.56 0.43
CA LEU A 402 -4.98 -11.43 1.57
C LEU A 402 -3.76 -10.90 2.36
N GLN A 403 -4.03 -10.38 3.55
CA GLN A 403 -3.01 -9.82 4.44
C GLN A 403 -3.37 -10.17 5.88
N PRO A 404 -2.66 -11.11 6.55
CA PRO A 404 -3.01 -11.59 7.88
C PRO A 404 -2.65 -10.64 9.01
N ARG A 405 -2.12 -9.44 8.72
CA ARG A 405 -1.70 -8.48 9.75
C ARG A 405 -2.83 -8.12 10.73
N VAL A 406 -4.04 -7.87 10.23
CA VAL A 406 -5.20 -7.60 11.09
C VAL A 406 -5.81 -8.92 11.56
N ARG A 407 -6.22 -8.92 12.83
CA ARG A 407 -6.91 -10.02 13.50
C ARG A 407 -8.34 -9.63 13.81
N GLU A 408 -9.28 -10.55 13.60
CA GLU A 408 -10.72 -10.33 13.80
C GLU A 408 -11.01 -9.75 15.18
N THR A 409 -10.53 -10.41 16.24
CA THR A 409 -10.80 -9.95 17.61
C THR A 409 -10.16 -8.60 17.93
N VAL A 410 -9.02 -8.27 17.33
CA VAL A 410 -8.37 -6.96 17.52
C VAL A 410 -9.20 -5.87 16.86
N LEU A 411 -9.65 -6.09 15.61
CA LEU A 411 -10.48 -5.11 14.92
C LEU A 411 -11.80 -4.90 15.66
N GLU A 412 -12.49 -5.96 16.07
CA GLU A 412 -13.72 -5.90 16.86
C GLU A 412 -13.56 -5.03 18.12
N ASN A 413 -12.51 -5.28 18.91
CA ASN A 413 -12.20 -4.50 20.12
C ASN A 413 -11.95 -3.01 19.81
N VAL A 414 -11.31 -2.69 18.69
CA VAL A 414 -11.10 -1.30 18.28
C VAL A 414 -12.40 -0.67 17.78
N ARG A 415 -13.24 -1.41 17.05
CA ARG A 415 -14.57 -0.94 16.62
C ARG A 415 -15.47 -0.61 17.79
N GLU A 416 -15.41 -1.37 18.88
CA GLU A 416 -16.13 -1.03 20.11
C GLU A 416 -15.69 0.31 20.69
N LYS A 417 -14.38 0.61 20.67
CA LYS A 417 -13.86 1.93 21.09
C LYS A 417 -14.32 3.04 20.16
N MET A 418 -14.38 2.78 18.85
CA MET A 418 -14.93 3.73 17.87
C MET A 418 -16.41 4.04 18.12
N ASN A 419 -17.21 3.02 18.45
CA ASN A 419 -18.63 3.21 18.79
C ASN A 419 -18.83 4.07 20.05
N LYS A 420 -17.82 4.12 20.94
CA LYS A 420 -17.79 4.98 22.14
C LYS A 420 -17.15 6.35 21.87
N ASP A 421 -16.86 6.66 20.61
CA ASP A 421 -16.19 7.89 20.16
C ASP A 421 -14.85 8.18 20.87
N ASP A 422 -14.07 7.14 21.17
CA ASP A 422 -12.73 7.29 21.73
C ASP A 422 -11.74 7.76 20.65
N LYS A 423 -11.75 9.07 20.38
CA LYS A 423 -10.85 9.75 19.43
C LYS A 423 -9.40 9.79 19.91
N THR A 424 -9.14 9.48 21.18
CA THR A 424 -7.79 9.56 21.76
C THR A 424 -6.97 8.30 21.51
N SER A 425 -7.63 7.15 21.39
CA SER A 425 -7.02 5.85 21.14
C SER A 425 -6.21 5.79 19.84
N ALA A 426 -4.92 5.48 19.96
CA ALA A 426 -4.04 5.24 18.82
C ALA A 426 -4.59 4.15 17.89
N ALA A 427 -5.09 3.05 18.46
CA ALA A 427 -5.64 1.95 17.67
C ALA A 427 -6.86 2.38 16.83
N VAL A 428 -7.70 3.28 17.36
CA VAL A 428 -8.84 3.85 16.62
C VAL A 428 -8.34 4.64 15.40
N ARG A 429 -7.30 5.45 15.56
CA ARG A 429 -6.72 6.22 14.44
C ARG A 429 -6.11 5.33 13.36
N ARG A 430 -5.38 4.28 13.76
CA ARG A 430 -4.83 3.28 12.82
C ARG A 430 -5.93 2.58 12.02
N VAL A 431 -7.05 2.24 12.66
CA VAL A 431 -8.20 1.62 11.95
C VAL A 431 -8.86 2.60 10.99
N ARG A 432 -9.00 3.88 11.36
CA ARG A 432 -9.52 4.91 10.44
C ARG A 432 -8.62 5.08 9.20
N GLN A 433 -7.29 5.05 9.37
CA GLN A 433 -6.34 5.05 8.26
C GLN A 433 -6.51 3.82 7.36
N LEU A 434 -6.63 2.65 7.96
CA LEU A 434 -6.84 1.42 7.22
C LEU A 434 -8.18 1.43 6.46
N ASP A 435 -9.26 1.91 7.08
CA ASP A 435 -10.57 2.04 6.43
C ASP A 435 -10.49 2.95 5.20
N ALA A 436 -9.87 4.11 5.34
CA ALA A 436 -9.65 5.04 4.25
C ALA A 436 -8.96 4.36 3.05
N LEU A 437 -7.84 3.66 3.31
CA LEU A 437 -7.09 2.93 2.30
C LEU A 437 -7.94 1.87 1.59
N LEU A 438 -8.66 1.03 2.37
CA LEU A 438 -9.45 -0.08 1.82
C LEU A 438 -10.69 0.41 1.08
N LEU A 439 -11.33 1.50 1.53
CA LEU A 439 -12.46 2.11 0.85
C LEU A 439 -12.03 2.73 -0.49
N ALA A 440 -10.88 3.39 -0.55
CA ALA A 440 -10.32 3.90 -1.80
C ALA A 440 -10.00 2.76 -2.78
N ALA A 441 -9.38 1.69 -2.31
CA ALA A 441 -9.11 0.49 -3.12
C ALA A 441 -10.41 -0.13 -3.67
N ARG A 442 -11.44 -0.22 -2.82
CA ARG A 442 -12.76 -0.72 -3.20
C ARG A 442 -13.39 0.15 -4.28
N ALA A 443 -13.32 1.48 -4.16
CA ALA A 443 -13.82 2.41 -5.18
C ALA A 443 -13.10 2.22 -6.52
N ASN A 444 -11.77 2.09 -6.51
CA ASN A 444 -10.99 1.79 -7.71
C ASN A 444 -11.42 0.49 -8.39
N CYS A 445 -11.62 -0.58 -7.62
CA CYS A 445 -12.11 -1.86 -8.15
C CYS A 445 -13.51 -1.73 -8.76
N PHE A 446 -14.43 -1.08 -8.04
CA PHE A 446 -15.81 -0.89 -8.49
C PHE A 446 -15.90 -0.04 -9.76
N SER A 447 -15.03 0.94 -9.94
CA SER A 447 -15.01 1.76 -11.17
C SER A 447 -14.74 0.95 -12.44
N LEU A 448 -14.14 -0.24 -12.30
CA LEU A 448 -13.90 -1.22 -13.37
C LEU A 448 -14.86 -2.42 -13.32
N GLY A 449 -15.91 -2.36 -12.51
CA GLY A 449 -16.91 -3.42 -12.38
C GLY A 449 -16.45 -4.63 -11.55
N ALA A 450 -15.34 -4.51 -10.81
CA ALA A 450 -14.82 -5.58 -9.96
C ALA A 450 -15.28 -5.43 -8.50
N LYS A 451 -15.69 -6.55 -7.90
CA LYS A 451 -15.90 -6.64 -6.44
C LYS A 451 -14.54 -6.61 -5.74
N PHE A 452 -14.50 -6.05 -4.53
CA PHE A 452 -13.28 -6.04 -3.70
C PHE A 452 -13.55 -6.73 -2.37
N ALA A 453 -12.63 -7.58 -1.92
CA ALA A 453 -12.71 -8.23 -0.62
C ALA A 453 -11.33 -8.29 0.05
N VAL A 454 -11.31 -8.20 1.37
CA VAL A 454 -10.08 -8.27 2.16
C VAL A 454 -10.14 -9.48 3.07
N ILE A 455 -9.20 -10.40 2.89
CA ILE A 455 -9.06 -11.59 3.71
C ILE A 455 -8.01 -11.35 4.80
N ALA A 456 -8.40 -11.62 6.04
CA ALA A 456 -7.56 -11.47 7.23
C ALA A 456 -7.78 -12.61 8.24
N ASP A 457 -7.00 -12.62 9.32
CA ASP A 457 -6.93 -13.75 10.25
C ASP A 457 -8.12 -13.75 11.23
N ALA A 458 -8.91 -14.83 11.20
CA ALA A 458 -9.99 -15.11 12.16
C ALA A 458 -9.41 -15.66 13.47
N ASP A 459 -8.53 -14.90 14.11
CA ASP A 459 -7.66 -15.37 15.19
C ASP A 459 -8.39 -16.15 16.29
N ARG A 460 -7.65 -17.03 16.97
CA ARG A 460 -8.25 -17.97 17.92
C ARG A 460 -8.91 -17.21 19.08
N LYS A 461 -10.25 -17.16 19.09
CA LYS A 461 -11.02 -16.63 20.23
C LYS A 461 -10.57 -17.35 21.52
N ARG A 462 -10.01 -16.60 22.47
CA ARG A 462 -9.59 -17.13 23.79
C ARG A 462 -10.81 -17.81 24.43
N GLY A 463 -10.76 -19.14 24.57
CA GLY A 463 -11.84 -19.95 25.15
C GLY A 463 -12.27 -21.17 24.32
N SER A 464 -11.89 -21.25 23.05
CA SER A 464 -12.14 -22.46 22.23
C SER A 464 -11.11 -23.56 22.55
N THR A 465 -11.38 -24.31 23.61
CA THR A 465 -10.71 -25.59 23.88
C THR A 465 -11.15 -26.57 22.77
N PRO A 466 -10.24 -27.31 22.10
CA PRO A 466 -10.67 -28.38 21.21
C PRO A 466 -11.47 -29.40 22.03
N PRO A 467 -12.54 -30.01 21.51
CA PRO A 467 -13.20 -31.09 22.22
C PRO A 467 -12.15 -32.17 22.50
N ALA A 468 -11.89 -32.42 23.77
CA ALA A 468 -10.96 -33.45 24.21
C ALA A 468 -11.39 -34.76 23.55
N GLY A 469 -10.54 -35.26 22.65
CA GLY A 469 -10.80 -36.50 21.94
C GLY A 469 -11.11 -37.60 22.94
N ARG A 470 -12.32 -38.15 22.84
CA ARG A 470 -12.68 -39.41 23.50
C ARG A 470 -11.67 -40.46 23.03
N LYS A 471 -10.70 -40.79 23.88
CA LYS A 471 -9.95 -42.04 23.77
C LYS A 471 -10.97 -43.16 23.91
N ARG A 472 -11.34 -43.80 22.79
CA ARG A 472 -11.95 -45.12 22.82
C ARG A 472 -10.87 -46.11 23.24
N ARG A 473 -11.12 -46.78 24.37
CA ARG A 473 -10.49 -48.06 24.71
C ARG A 473 -10.99 -49.14 23.78
#